data_AF-A0A453IR17-F1
#
_entry.id   AF-A0A453IR17-F1
#
_cell.length_a   1.000
_cell.length_b   1.000
_cell.length_c   1.000
_cell.angle_alpha   90.00
_cell.angle_beta   90.00
_cell.angle_gamma   90.00
#
_symmetry.space_group_name_H-M   'P 1'
#
loop_
_entity.id
_entity.type
_entity.pdbx_description
1 polymer ?
#
loop_
_entity_poly.entity_id
_entity_poly.type
_entity_poly.pdbx_seq_one_letter_code
_entity_poly.pdbx_strand_id
1 'polypeptide(L)'
;MDASDELRSLEATGIYRLAGSRAAFVDPVRLLGESYRRFRLVPSAYYSRSFGPSRQGGEAQAEGTAPSPDRKKRKRKRQTKARELNAVERIAEARHQEARPLLISAHNSLLDAKYLLEYLPGMIKGDECRPELETSSENNFVELGGSWRAPFYEMTICFQKPLGQDEA
;
A
#
# COMPACT_ATOMS: atom_id res chain seq x y z
N MET A 1 -10.99 27.77 0.69
CA MET A 1 -11.12 26.58 1.56
C MET A 1 -10.14 26.80 2.68
N ASP A 2 -10.65 26.97 3.89
CA ASP A 2 -9.79 27.11 5.06
C ASP A 2 -9.19 25.74 5.41
N ALA A 3 -8.00 25.71 6.00
CA ALA A 3 -7.33 24.45 6.33
C ALA A 3 -8.16 23.52 7.24
N SER A 4 -9.06 24.11 8.04
CA SER A 4 -10.03 23.39 8.86
C SER A 4 -11.13 22.69 8.04
N ASP A 5 -11.52 23.23 6.90
CA ASP A 5 -12.54 22.62 6.03
C ASP A 5 -12.01 21.38 5.31
N GLU A 6 -10.75 21.43 4.84
CA GLU A 6 -10.11 20.28 4.19
C GLU A 6 -9.83 19.13 5.18
N LEU A 7 -9.47 19.45 6.44
CA LEU A 7 -9.36 18.43 7.49
C LEU A 7 -10.72 17.78 7.80
N ARG A 8 -11.81 18.57 7.86
CA ARG A 8 -13.17 18.03 8.01
C ARG A 8 -13.56 17.15 6.83
N SER A 9 -13.19 17.55 5.61
CA SER A 9 -13.38 16.73 4.40
C SER A 9 -12.63 15.40 4.50
N LEU A 10 -11.38 15.42 4.95
CA LEU A 10 -10.58 14.21 5.17
C LEU A 10 -11.24 13.28 6.18
N GLU A 11 -11.75 13.82 7.28
CA GLU A 11 -12.40 13.01 8.31
C GLU A 11 -13.69 12.36 7.81
N ALA A 12 -14.45 13.08 7.00
CA ALA A 12 -15.73 12.62 6.46
C ALA A 12 -15.58 11.63 5.29
N THR A 13 -14.67 11.91 4.36
CA THR A 13 -14.59 11.21 3.05
C THR A 13 -13.29 10.44 2.85
N GLY A 14 -12.29 10.66 3.71
CA GLY A 14 -10.93 10.17 3.48
C GLY A 14 -10.16 10.96 2.42
N ILE A 15 -10.65 12.11 1.94
CA ILE A 15 -9.99 12.89 0.89
C ILE A 15 -9.64 14.30 1.41
N TYR A 16 -8.35 14.65 1.30
CA TYR A 16 -7.81 15.98 1.57
C TYR A 16 -7.24 16.59 0.29
N ARG A 17 -7.74 17.74 -0.16
CA ARG A 17 -7.23 18.37 -1.39
C ARG A 17 -6.03 19.25 -1.07
N LEU A 18 -4.92 19.03 -1.77
CA LEU A 18 -3.68 19.78 -1.54
C LEU A 18 -3.77 21.15 -2.22
N ALA A 19 -3.76 22.21 -1.41
CA ALA A 19 -3.80 23.57 -1.90
C ALA A 19 -2.67 23.85 -2.90
N GLY A 20 -2.97 24.64 -3.95
CA GLY A 20 -1.98 25.02 -4.96
C GLY A 20 -1.64 23.91 -5.97
N SER A 21 -2.24 22.73 -5.87
CA SER A 21 -2.10 21.65 -6.86
C SER A 21 -3.45 21.01 -7.21
N ARG A 22 -3.45 20.15 -8.24
CA ARG A 22 -4.59 19.27 -8.55
C ARG A 22 -4.50 17.91 -7.83
N ALA A 23 -3.60 17.78 -6.85
CA ALA A 23 -3.40 16.55 -6.12
C ALA A 23 -4.25 16.51 -4.85
N ALA A 24 -4.53 15.29 -4.39
CA ALA A 24 -5.21 15.04 -3.13
C ALA A 24 -4.48 13.94 -2.36
N PHE A 25 -4.44 14.09 -1.04
CA PHE A 25 -4.10 13.00 -0.14
C PHE A 25 -5.36 12.16 0.12
N VAL A 26 -5.18 10.84 0.15
CA VAL A 26 -6.27 9.88 0.33
C VAL A 26 -5.93 8.98 1.51
N ASP A 27 -6.83 8.91 2.49
CA ASP A 27 -6.83 7.93 3.57
C ASP A 27 -7.57 6.67 3.11
N PRO A 28 -6.85 5.56 2.82
CA PRO A 28 -7.47 4.35 2.33
C PRO A 28 -8.42 3.72 3.35
N VAL A 29 -8.15 3.87 4.66
CA VAL A 29 -8.96 3.23 5.70
C VAL A 29 -10.34 3.89 5.77
N ARG A 30 -10.38 5.22 5.75
CA ARG A 30 -11.64 5.97 5.70
C ARG A 30 -12.39 5.73 4.39
N LEU A 31 -11.70 5.90 3.25
CA LEU A 31 -12.32 5.77 1.94
C LEU A 31 -12.95 4.38 1.73
N LEU A 32 -12.22 3.32 2.10
CA LEU A 32 -12.69 1.95 1.94
C LEU A 32 -13.69 1.56 3.04
N GLY A 33 -13.52 2.07 4.26
CA GLY A 33 -14.45 1.85 5.37
C GLY A 33 -15.85 2.43 5.10
N GLU A 34 -15.95 3.51 4.35
CA GLU A 34 -17.22 4.06 3.88
C GLU A 34 -17.87 3.19 2.78
N SER A 35 -17.04 2.58 1.92
CA SER A 35 -17.50 1.82 0.76
C SER A 35 -17.87 0.36 1.08
N TYR A 36 -17.19 -0.27 2.04
CA TYR A 36 -17.40 -1.68 2.36
C TYR A 36 -18.29 -1.89 3.58
N ARG A 37 -19.40 -2.60 3.39
CA ARG A 37 -20.32 -2.98 4.49
C ARG A 37 -19.97 -4.30 5.17
N ARG A 38 -19.24 -5.19 4.48
CA ARG A 38 -18.96 -6.56 4.95
C ARG A 38 -17.64 -6.68 5.70
N PHE A 39 -16.66 -5.86 5.34
CA PHE A 39 -15.33 -5.87 5.92
C PHE A 39 -14.97 -4.46 6.36
N ARG A 40 -14.64 -4.31 7.65
CA ARG A 40 -14.20 -3.04 8.21
C ARG A 40 -12.68 -3.02 8.24
N LEU A 41 -12.06 -2.04 7.59
CA LEU A 41 -10.64 -1.79 7.76
C LEU A 41 -10.42 -1.08 9.10
N VAL A 42 -9.50 -1.60 9.90
CA VAL A 42 -9.06 -0.96 11.15
C VAL A 42 -7.76 -0.21 10.87
N PRO A 43 -7.62 1.06 11.28
CA PRO A 43 -6.40 1.84 11.02
C PRO A 43 -5.13 1.15 11.51
N SER A 44 -5.15 0.60 12.72
CA SER A 44 -4.01 -0.11 13.30
C SER A 44 -3.59 -1.32 12.46
N ALA A 45 -4.52 -2.05 11.83
CA ALA A 45 -4.23 -3.20 10.97
C ALA A 45 -3.78 -2.82 9.55
N TYR A 46 -4.14 -1.62 9.09
CA TYR A 46 -3.74 -1.13 7.76
C TYR A 46 -2.36 -0.46 7.80
N TYR A 47 -2.14 0.44 8.77
CA TYR A 47 -0.93 1.26 8.85
C TYR A 47 0.25 0.57 9.58
N SER A 48 0.02 -0.54 10.29
CA SER A 48 1.11 -1.35 10.88
C SER A 48 1.82 -2.26 9.89
N ARG A 49 1.28 -2.39 8.66
CA ARG A 49 1.84 -3.27 7.64
C ARG A 49 3.25 -2.86 7.29
N SER A 50 4.15 -3.83 7.34
CA SER A 50 5.52 -3.62 6.88
C SER A 50 5.57 -3.78 5.36
N PHE A 51 6.08 -2.77 4.64
CA PHE A 51 6.38 -2.87 3.21
C PHE A 51 7.78 -3.45 2.94
N GLY A 52 8.46 -3.91 3.99
CA GLY A 52 9.76 -4.57 3.90
C GLY A 52 9.62 -6.07 3.66
N PRO A 53 10.68 -6.75 3.20
CA PRO A 53 10.69 -8.21 3.16
C PRO A 53 10.40 -8.76 4.56
N SER A 54 9.50 -9.75 4.66
CA SER A 54 9.13 -10.34 5.94
C SER A 54 10.37 -10.91 6.62
N ARG A 55 10.55 -10.62 7.91
CA ARG A 55 11.58 -11.27 8.73
C ARG A 55 11.18 -12.69 9.15
N GLN A 56 10.42 -13.40 8.32
CA GLN A 56 10.10 -14.81 8.52
C GLN A 56 11.10 -15.66 7.75
N GLY A 57 12.29 -15.74 8.34
CA GLY A 57 13.37 -16.65 8.03
C GLY A 57 14.28 -16.55 9.23
N GLY A 58 14.23 -17.57 10.09
CA GLY A 58 14.88 -17.58 11.40
C GLY A 58 16.34 -17.12 11.34
N GLU A 59 16.73 -16.37 12.37
CA GLU A 59 18.12 -16.15 12.78
C GLU A 59 19.13 -15.94 11.64
N ALA A 60 19.10 -14.78 11.01
CA ALA A 60 20.35 -14.15 10.61
C ALA A 60 20.75 -13.20 11.75
N GLN A 61 21.48 -13.75 12.72
CA GLN A 61 22.23 -12.98 13.70
C GLN A 61 22.92 -11.83 12.99
N ALA A 62 22.68 -10.63 13.49
CA ALA A 62 23.60 -9.54 13.31
C ALA A 62 24.84 -9.83 14.15
N GLU A 63 25.73 -10.71 13.71
CA GLU A 63 27.12 -10.75 14.16
C GLU A 63 28.03 -11.36 13.08
N GLY A 64 29.20 -10.75 12.90
CA GLY A 64 30.40 -11.48 12.50
C GLY A 64 30.56 -11.82 11.02
N THR A 65 31.36 -10.99 10.34
CA THR A 65 32.38 -11.41 9.37
C THR A 65 32.63 -12.92 9.28
N ALA A 66 32.13 -13.56 8.22
CA ALA A 66 32.72 -14.79 7.68
C ALA A 66 32.56 -14.81 6.15
N PRO A 67 33.67 -14.76 5.38
CA PRO A 67 33.62 -14.81 3.92
C PRO A 67 33.40 -16.27 3.49
N SER A 68 32.24 -16.57 2.90
CA SER A 68 32.09 -17.81 2.11
C SER A 68 33.04 -17.74 0.90
N PRO A 69 34.01 -18.68 0.77
CA PRO A 69 34.80 -18.78 -0.44
C PRO A 69 33.95 -19.44 -1.52
N ASP A 70 34.26 -19.15 -2.79
CA ASP A 70 33.67 -19.79 -3.98
C ASP A 70 32.27 -19.38 -4.46
N ARG A 71 31.94 -18.09 -4.33
CA ARG A 71 31.23 -17.43 -5.43
C ARG A 71 32.22 -16.56 -6.18
N LYS A 72 32.73 -17.07 -7.33
CA LYS A 72 33.36 -16.26 -8.38
C LYS A 72 32.40 -15.15 -8.78
N LYS A 73 32.40 -14.05 -8.02
CA LYS A 73 31.73 -12.80 -8.35
C LYS A 73 32.45 -12.29 -9.58
N ARG A 74 31.93 -12.65 -10.75
CA ARG A 74 32.35 -12.08 -12.03
C ARG A 74 32.14 -10.58 -11.89
N LYS A 75 33.23 -9.85 -11.63
CA LYS A 75 33.27 -8.39 -11.51
C LYS A 75 32.93 -7.85 -12.89
N ARG A 76 31.63 -7.77 -13.22
CA ARG A 76 31.16 -7.04 -14.40
C ARG A 76 31.66 -5.62 -14.19
N LYS A 77 32.65 -5.19 -14.99
CA LYS A 77 32.94 -3.78 -15.17
C LYS A 77 31.61 -3.14 -15.55
N ARG A 78 30.95 -2.46 -14.59
CA ARG A 78 29.79 -1.63 -14.86
C ARG A 78 30.31 -0.47 -15.70
N GLN A 79 30.40 -0.70 -17.01
CA GLN A 79 30.32 0.43 -17.92
C GLN A 79 28.87 0.90 -17.79
N THR A 80 28.70 1.97 -17.03
CA THR A 80 27.46 2.76 -16.93
C THR A 80 27.23 3.47 -18.26
N LYS A 81 27.24 2.74 -19.37
CA LYS A 81 26.70 3.27 -20.62
C LYS A 81 25.20 3.18 -20.45
N ALA A 82 24.50 4.28 -20.67
CA ALA A 82 23.05 4.28 -20.78
C ALA A 82 22.69 3.19 -21.79
N ARG A 83 22.18 2.07 -21.27
CA ARG A 83 21.70 0.98 -22.11
C ARG A 83 20.57 1.57 -22.93
N GLU A 84 20.61 1.35 -24.25
CA GLU A 84 19.50 1.79 -25.10
C GLU A 84 18.22 1.07 -24.65
N LEU A 85 17.20 1.87 -24.34
CA LEU A 85 15.90 1.35 -23.91
C LEU A 85 15.21 0.65 -25.09
N ASN A 86 14.59 -0.49 -24.80
CA ASN A 86 13.75 -1.16 -25.79
C ASN A 86 12.49 -0.32 -26.08
N ALA A 87 11.72 -0.67 -27.12
CA ALA A 87 10.55 0.13 -27.52
C ALA A 87 9.49 0.28 -26.40
N VAL A 88 9.26 -0.77 -25.61
CA VAL A 88 8.30 -0.76 -24.49
C VAL A 88 8.82 0.09 -23.33
N GLU A 89 10.11 -0.04 -22.99
CA GLU A 89 10.79 0.74 -21.98
C GLU A 89 10.79 2.23 -22.34
N ARG A 90 10.96 2.60 -23.62
CA ARG A 90 10.83 3.99 -24.07
C ARG A 90 9.43 4.55 -23.86
N ILE A 91 8.39 3.76 -24.14
CA ILE A 91 7.00 4.17 -23.91
C ILE A 91 6.73 4.34 -22.41
N ALA A 92 7.22 3.42 -21.59
CA ALA A 92 7.12 3.52 -20.13
C ALA A 92 7.87 4.75 -19.60
N GLU A 93 9.07 5.01 -20.11
CA GLU A 93 9.88 6.17 -19.77
C GLU A 93 9.18 7.48 -20.18
N ALA A 94 8.60 7.55 -21.38
CA ALA A 94 7.86 8.73 -21.81
C ALA A 94 6.70 9.06 -20.86
N ARG A 95 5.90 8.05 -20.49
CA ARG A 95 4.82 8.20 -19.50
C ARG A 95 5.35 8.64 -18.13
N HIS A 96 6.49 8.09 -17.72
CA HIS A 96 7.13 8.47 -16.46
C HIS A 96 7.56 9.94 -16.49
N GLN A 97 8.19 10.38 -17.58
CA GLN A 97 8.62 11.78 -17.74
C GLN A 97 7.44 12.74 -17.78
N GLU A 98 6.30 12.36 -18.36
CA GLU A 98 5.05 13.13 -18.33
C GLU A 98 4.46 13.24 -16.91
N ALA A 99 4.46 12.15 -16.14
CA ALA A 99 3.91 12.12 -14.79
C ALA A 99 4.81 12.79 -13.75
N ARG A 100 6.13 12.76 -13.95
CA ARG A 100 7.14 13.27 -13.01
C ARG A 100 6.91 14.71 -12.53
N PRO A 101 6.66 15.72 -13.39
CA PRO A 101 6.41 17.09 -12.92
C PRO A 101 5.15 17.18 -12.04
N LEU A 102 4.11 16.42 -12.35
CA LEU A 102 2.89 16.38 -11.55
C LEU A 102 3.14 15.76 -10.17
N LEU A 103 3.93 14.68 -10.12
CA LEU A 103 4.31 14.03 -8.86
C LEU A 103 5.18 14.94 -7.99
N ILE A 104 6.14 15.66 -8.59
CA ILE A 104 6.97 16.64 -7.87
C ILE A 104 6.11 17.79 -7.34
N SER A 105 5.19 18.31 -8.15
CA SER A 105 4.26 19.35 -7.70
C SER A 105 3.38 18.87 -6.55
N ALA A 106 2.79 17.67 -6.66
CA ALA A 106 1.99 17.08 -5.60
C ALA A 106 2.80 16.88 -4.31
N HIS A 107 4.05 16.42 -4.43
CA HIS A 107 4.95 16.24 -3.30
C HIS A 107 5.25 17.56 -2.59
N ASN A 108 5.57 18.62 -3.34
CA ASN A 108 5.82 19.94 -2.75
C ASN A 108 4.56 20.48 -2.05
N SER A 109 3.38 20.38 -2.68
CA SER A 109 2.12 20.79 -2.03
C SER A 109 1.79 19.96 -0.79
N LEU A 110 2.19 18.69 -0.74
CA LEU A 110 2.06 17.87 0.47
C LEU A 110 2.97 18.37 1.59
N LEU A 111 4.21 18.77 1.28
CA LEU A 111 5.13 19.35 2.26
C LEU A 111 4.62 20.69 2.82
N ASP A 112 3.93 21.47 1.98
CA ASP A 112 3.33 22.75 2.38
C ASP A 112 2.06 22.57 3.24
N ALA A 113 1.42 21.39 3.21
CA ALA A 113 0.20 21.08 3.94
C ALA A 113 0.45 20.75 5.43
N LYS A 114 0.91 21.75 6.20
CA LYS A 114 1.29 21.60 7.62
C LYS A 114 0.22 20.94 8.49
N TYR A 115 -1.03 21.38 8.36
CA TYR A 115 -2.16 20.83 9.11
C TYR A 115 -2.39 19.34 8.84
N LEU A 116 -2.22 18.90 7.59
CA LEU A 116 -2.31 17.48 7.24
C LEU A 116 -1.15 16.71 7.89
N LEU A 117 0.08 17.22 7.77
CA LEU A 117 1.26 16.57 8.36
C LEU A 117 1.19 16.44 9.88
N GLU A 118 0.62 17.44 10.57
CA GLU A 118 0.35 17.38 12.01
C GLU A 118 -0.74 16.38 12.38
N TYR A 119 -1.70 16.15 11.48
CA TYR A 119 -2.81 15.19 11.67
C TYR A 119 -2.38 13.72 11.45
N LEU A 120 -1.50 13.44 10.49
CA LEU A 120 -1.09 12.07 10.11
C LEU A 120 -0.66 11.17 11.29
N PRO A 121 0.16 11.63 12.27
CA PRO A 121 0.56 10.78 13.40
C PRO A 121 -0.62 10.33 14.28
N GLY A 122 -1.70 11.11 14.33
CA GLY A 122 -2.92 10.77 15.05
C GLY A 122 -3.73 9.66 14.36
N MET A 123 -3.65 9.57 13.03
CA MET A 123 -4.39 8.56 12.25
C MET A 123 -3.95 7.12 12.54
N ILE A 124 -2.67 6.94 12.88
CA ILE A 124 -2.08 5.62 13.15
C ILE A 124 -2.55 5.09 14.52
N LYS A 125 -2.89 5.97 15.46
CA LYS A 125 -3.25 5.64 16.85
C LYS A 125 -4.72 5.29 17.05
N GLY A 126 -5.47 5.06 15.97
CA GLY A 126 -6.91 4.78 16.02
C GLY A 126 -7.24 3.57 16.91
N ASP A 127 -8.08 3.86 17.92
CA ASP A 127 -8.84 3.03 18.86
C ASP A 127 -8.51 1.52 18.91
N GLU A 128 -8.25 1.03 20.12
CA GLU A 128 -8.02 -0.37 20.46
C GLU A 128 -9.29 -1.22 20.27
N CYS A 129 -9.87 -1.24 19.06
CA CYS A 129 -10.70 -2.36 18.65
C CYS A 129 -9.77 -3.54 18.48
N ARG A 130 -9.46 -4.25 19.57
CA ARG A 130 -8.90 -5.61 19.54
C ARG A 130 -9.88 -6.46 18.74
N PRO A 131 -9.59 -6.83 17.47
CA PRO A 131 -10.32 -7.95 16.92
C PRO A 131 -9.77 -9.15 17.69
N GLU A 132 -10.63 -9.95 18.31
CA GLU A 132 -10.30 -11.32 18.75
C GLU A 132 -9.98 -12.25 17.55
N LEU A 133 -9.53 -11.67 16.43
CA LEU A 133 -9.05 -12.41 15.30
C LEU A 133 -7.56 -12.59 15.51
N GLU A 134 -7.23 -13.78 15.99
CA GLU A 134 -5.93 -14.42 16.02
C GLU A 134 -4.85 -13.64 15.26
N THR A 135 -3.75 -13.38 15.97
CA THR A 135 -2.40 -13.17 15.45
C THR A 135 -2.02 -14.29 14.46
N SER A 136 -2.70 -14.34 13.33
CA SER A 136 -2.27 -15.06 12.15
C SER A 136 -1.22 -14.18 11.52
N SER A 137 0.01 -14.70 11.50
CA SER A 137 1.11 -14.18 10.71
C SER A 137 0.61 -13.59 9.40
N GLU A 138 1.05 -12.37 9.05
CA GLU A 138 0.76 -11.76 7.76
C GLU A 138 0.95 -12.80 6.66
N ASN A 139 -0.16 -13.15 5.99
CA ASN A 139 -0.14 -14.15 4.94
C ASN A 139 0.87 -13.73 3.85
N ASN A 140 1.87 -14.56 3.61
CA ASN A 140 2.86 -14.31 2.58
C ASN A 140 2.19 -14.42 1.20
N PHE A 141 1.80 -13.28 0.63
CA PHE A 141 1.15 -13.22 -0.68
C PHE A 141 2.00 -13.84 -1.81
N VAL A 142 3.32 -13.94 -1.65
CA VAL A 142 4.20 -14.61 -2.61
C VAL A 142 4.02 -16.14 -2.54
N GLU A 143 3.89 -16.70 -1.34
CA GLU A 143 3.60 -18.14 -1.14
C GLU A 143 2.17 -18.49 -1.56
N LEU A 144 1.19 -17.62 -1.24
CA LEU A 144 -0.17 -17.71 -1.76
C LEU A 144 -0.18 -17.65 -3.29
N GLY A 145 0.48 -16.66 -3.91
CA GLY A 145 0.57 -16.58 -5.37
C GLY A 145 1.25 -17.81 -6.01
N GLY A 146 2.18 -18.44 -5.29
CA GLY A 146 2.80 -19.70 -5.71
C GLY A 146 1.82 -20.89 -5.72
N SER A 147 0.93 -20.98 -4.74
CA SER A 147 -0.12 -22.01 -4.66
C SER A 147 -1.28 -21.77 -5.64
N TRP A 148 -1.44 -20.54 -6.13
CA TRP A 148 -2.44 -20.16 -7.15
C TRP A 148 -2.02 -20.52 -8.59
N ARG A 149 -0.90 -21.23 -8.79
CA ARG A 149 -0.53 -21.81 -10.09
C ARG A 149 -1.36 -23.04 -10.50
N ALA A 150 -2.60 -23.17 -10.03
CA ALA A 150 -3.49 -24.25 -10.40
C ALA A 150 -4.53 -23.76 -11.44
N PRO A 151 -4.63 -24.38 -12.63
CA PRO A 151 -5.64 -24.03 -13.64
C PRO A 151 -7.10 -24.37 -13.25
N PHE A 152 -7.40 -24.72 -12.00
CA PHE A 152 -8.61 -25.49 -11.65
C PHE A 152 -9.41 -24.98 -10.44
N TYR A 153 -9.11 -23.80 -9.88
CA TYR A 153 -9.96 -23.24 -8.84
C TYR A 153 -11.03 -22.32 -9.44
N GLU A 154 -12.23 -22.86 -9.61
CA GLU A 154 -13.44 -22.09 -9.89
C GLU A 154 -13.90 -21.41 -8.59
N MET A 155 -13.95 -20.08 -8.57
CA MET A 155 -14.47 -19.32 -7.44
C MET A 155 -15.96 -19.07 -7.64
N THR A 156 -16.81 -19.85 -6.97
CA THR A 156 -18.26 -19.63 -6.98
C THR A 156 -18.66 -18.72 -5.81
N ILE A 157 -19.21 -17.54 -6.11
CA ILE A 157 -19.74 -16.63 -5.10
C ILE A 157 -21.20 -17.00 -4.81
N CYS A 158 -21.46 -17.64 -3.68
CA CYS A 158 -22.81 -17.95 -3.23
C CYS A 158 -23.45 -16.71 -2.60
N PHE A 159 -24.45 -16.12 -3.26
CA PHE A 159 -25.29 -15.11 -2.65
C PHE A 159 -26.30 -15.79 -1.74
N GLN A 160 -26.26 -15.46 -0.44
CA GLN A 160 -27.34 -15.83 0.46
C GLN A 160 -28.61 -15.12 0.01
N LYS A 161 -29.59 -15.91 -0.44
CA LYS A 161 -30.95 -15.40 -0.66
C LYS A 161 -31.48 -14.95 0.71
N PRO A 162 -32.09 -13.76 0.83
CA PRO A 162 -32.71 -13.36 2.08
C PRO A 162 -33.75 -14.40 2.49
N LEU A 163 -33.61 -14.91 3.71
CA LEU A 163 -34.62 -15.75 4.33
C LEU A 163 -35.88 -14.89 4.53
N GLY A 164 -36.99 -15.33 3.95
CA GLY A 164 -38.32 -14.79 4.25
C GLY A 164 -39.02 -14.20 3.05
N GLN A 165 -39.73 -15.06 2.33
CA GLN A 165 -41.15 -14.87 1.99
C GLN A 165 -41.71 -16.26 1.69
N ASP A 166 -41.86 -17.07 2.76
CA ASP A 166 -43.01 -17.95 2.84
C ASP A 166 -44.15 -17.06 3.32
N GLU A 167 -45.22 -16.95 2.53
CA GLU A 167 -46.61 -16.96 3.02
C GLU A 167 -47.56 -17.26 1.86
N ALA A 168 -48.31 -18.36 2.06
CA ALA A 168 -49.61 -18.78 1.53
C ALA A 168 -49.81 -18.94 0.01
#